data_AF-A0A4Y7LA90-F1
#
_entry.id   AF-A0A4Y7LA90-F1
#
_cell.length_a   1.000
_cell.length_b   1.000
_cell.length_c   1.000
_cell.angle_alpha   90.00
_cell.angle_beta   90.00
_cell.angle_gamma   90.00
#
_symmetry.space_group_name_H-M   'P 1'
#
loop_
_entity.id
_entity.type
_entity.pdbx_description
1 polymer ?
#
loop_
_entity_poly.entity_id
_entity_poly.type
_entity_poly.pdbx_seq_one_letter_code
_entity_poly.pdbx_strand_id
1 'polypeptide(L)'
;MISSADLFNQLKSAEPFFVLAGPNVIESEEHIFKMAKHIKHITNKVGVPLVFKSSFDKANRTSSKSFRGPGLEEGLKVMANSAEKVRLAGNPNVMVCERGTMFGYSK
;
A
#
# COMPACT_ATOMS: atom_id res chain seq x y z
N MET A 1 4.78 -9.81 -15.37
CA MET A 1 3.94 -8.89 -14.58
C MET A 1 2.56 -8.86 -15.20
N ILE A 2 1.50 -8.95 -14.40
CA ILE A 2 0.12 -8.71 -14.86
C ILE A 2 0.01 -7.23 -15.22
N SER A 3 -0.62 -6.89 -16.35
CA SER A 3 -0.81 -5.48 -16.71
C SER A 3 -1.83 -4.81 -15.78
N SER A 4 -1.81 -3.49 -15.65
CA SER A 4 -2.83 -2.78 -14.86
C SER A 4 -4.24 -3.02 -15.39
N ALA A 5 -4.41 -3.22 -16.70
CA ALA A 5 -5.68 -3.56 -17.32
C ALA A 5 -6.16 -4.97 -16.92
N ASP A 6 -5.25 -5.95 -16.91
CA ASP A 6 -5.57 -7.32 -16.51
C ASP A 6 -5.95 -7.39 -15.03
N LEU A 7 -5.19 -6.70 -14.15
CA LEU A 7 -5.51 -6.60 -12.73
C LEU A 7 -6.88 -5.94 -12.53
N PHE A 8 -7.17 -4.86 -13.25
CA PHE A 8 -8.47 -4.19 -13.18
C PHE A 8 -9.61 -5.13 -13.59
N ASN A 9 -9.46 -5.85 -14.70
CA ASN A 9 -10.46 -6.80 -15.17
C ASN A 9 -10.66 -7.95 -14.15
N GLN A 10 -9.58 -8.49 -13.58
CA GLN A 10 -9.64 -9.53 -12.55
C GLN A 10 -10.40 -9.05 -11.30
N LEU A 11 -10.14 -7.82 -10.84
CA LEU A 11 -10.81 -7.26 -9.67
C LEU A 11 -12.28 -6.93 -9.96
N LYS A 12 -12.59 -6.48 -11.18
CA LYS A 12 -13.95 -6.20 -11.64
C LYS A 12 -14.82 -7.46 -11.68
N SER A 13 -14.23 -8.61 -12.01
CA SER A 13 -14.92 -9.91 -12.05
C SER A 13 -14.82 -10.69 -10.73
N ALA A 14 -14.30 -10.09 -9.65
CA ALA A 14 -14.12 -10.79 -8.38
C ALA A 14 -15.47 -10.96 -7.66
N GLU A 15 -15.85 -12.21 -7.41
CA GLU A 15 -17.07 -12.59 -6.71
C GLU A 15 -16.74 -13.23 -5.35
N PRO A 16 -17.43 -12.87 -4.25
CA PRO A 16 -18.48 -11.84 -4.15
C PRO A 16 -17.91 -10.40 -4.11
N PHE A 17 -16.63 -10.25 -3.77
CA PHE A 17 -15.91 -8.98 -3.74
C PHE A 17 -14.40 -9.22 -3.62
N PHE A 18 -13.60 -8.16 -3.72
CA PHE A 18 -12.19 -8.15 -3.32
C PHE A 18 -11.98 -7.18 -2.17
N VAL A 19 -10.86 -7.35 -1.46
CA VAL A 19 -10.47 -6.46 -0.35
C VAL A 19 -9.31 -5.58 -0.77
N LEU A 20 -9.45 -4.28 -0.51
CA LEU A 20 -8.35 -3.33 -0.55
C LEU A 20 -8.00 -2.92 0.88
N ALA A 21 -6.88 -3.42 1.40
CA ALA A 21 -6.54 -3.28 2.81
C ALA A 21 -5.03 -3.13 3.06
N GLY A 22 -4.69 -2.49 4.17
CA GLY A 22 -3.33 -2.30 4.66
C GLY A 22 -3.26 -1.13 5.63
N PRO A 23 -2.08 -0.87 6.23
CA PRO A 23 -1.93 0.20 7.20
C PRO A 23 -2.10 1.57 6.54
N ASN A 24 -2.62 2.53 7.30
CA ASN A 24 -2.87 3.89 6.79
C ASN A 24 -1.58 4.58 6.30
N VAL A 25 -0.46 4.37 6.97
CA VAL A 25 0.86 4.89 6.59
C VAL A 25 1.94 3.81 6.77
N ILE A 26 2.98 3.86 5.94
CA ILE A 26 4.18 3.04 6.09
C ILE A 26 5.02 3.63 7.22
N GLU A 27 5.18 2.88 8.30
CA GLU A 27 5.98 3.32 9.47
C GLU A 27 7.38 2.69 9.46
N SER A 28 7.49 1.43 9.05
CA SER A 28 8.76 0.71 8.89
C SER A 28 8.60 -0.46 7.92
N GLU A 29 9.73 -0.95 7.38
CA GLU A 29 9.72 -2.14 6.51
C GLU A 29 9.17 -3.39 7.22
N GLU A 30 9.56 -3.58 8.48
CA GLU A 30 9.10 -4.71 9.30
C GLU A 30 7.59 -4.64 9.52
N HIS A 31 7.06 -3.45 9.84
CA HIS A 31 5.64 -3.24 10.04
C HIS A 31 4.85 -3.60 8.76
N ILE A 32 5.29 -3.11 7.60
CA ILE A 32 4.64 -3.42 6.32
C ILE A 32 4.66 -4.92 6.02
N PHE A 33 5.81 -5.56 6.20
CA PHE A 33 5.94 -6.99 5.92
C PHE A 33 5.04 -7.84 6.83
N LYS A 34 4.99 -7.50 8.12
CA LYS A 34 4.12 -8.18 9.10
C LYS A 34 2.64 -8.01 8.76
N MET A 35 2.21 -6.78 8.43
CA MET A 35 0.82 -6.51 8.01
C MET A 35 0.48 -7.25 6.73
N ALA A 36 1.35 -7.20 5.73
CA ALA A 36 1.15 -7.88 4.44
C ALA A 36 0.95 -9.39 4.63
N LYS A 37 1.81 -10.04 5.42
CA LYS A 37 1.68 -11.47 5.75
C LYS A 37 0.37 -11.80 6.44
N HIS A 38 0.02 -11.04 7.48
CA HIS A 38 -1.18 -11.34 8.28
C HIS A 38 -2.47 -11.13 7.49
N ILE A 39 -2.59 -10.01 6.77
CA ILE A 39 -3.77 -9.74 5.95
C ILE A 39 -3.88 -10.78 4.84
N LYS A 40 -2.78 -11.10 4.15
CA LYS A 40 -2.75 -12.12 3.10
C LYS A 40 -3.16 -13.51 3.63
N HIS A 41 -2.66 -13.89 4.80
CA HIS A 41 -3.04 -15.14 5.46
C HIS A 41 -4.55 -15.22 5.72
N ILE A 42 -5.14 -14.16 6.24
CA ILE A 42 -6.59 -14.09 6.51
C ILE A 42 -7.37 -14.15 5.19
N THR A 43 -7.01 -13.34 4.20
CA THR A 43 -7.71 -13.31 2.91
C THR A 43 -7.61 -14.64 2.16
N ASN A 44 -6.48 -15.34 2.27
CA ASN A 44 -6.32 -16.69 1.71
C ASN A 44 -7.25 -17.70 2.39
N LYS A 45 -7.39 -17.64 3.72
CA LYS A 45 -8.29 -18.55 4.47
C LYS A 45 -9.76 -18.38 4.06
N VAL A 46 -10.18 -17.16 3.76
CA VAL A 46 -11.57 -16.86 3.37
C VAL A 46 -11.79 -16.85 1.85
N GLY A 47 -10.74 -17.09 1.05
CA GLY A 47 -10.84 -17.15 -0.40
C GLY A 47 -11.09 -15.80 -1.10
N VAL A 48 -10.78 -14.68 -0.45
CA VAL A 48 -11.05 -13.33 -0.99
C VAL A 48 -9.79 -12.73 -1.61
N PRO A 49 -9.85 -12.17 -2.83
CA PRO A 49 -8.71 -11.47 -3.43
C PRO A 49 -8.29 -10.24 -2.61
N LEU A 50 -6.97 -10.02 -2.49
CA LEU A 50 -6.40 -8.89 -1.75
C LEU A 50 -5.59 -7.98 -2.66
N VAL A 51 -5.95 -6.69 -2.68
CA VAL A 51 -5.07 -5.60 -3.10
C VAL A 51 -4.50 -4.96 -1.85
N PHE A 52 -3.21 -5.15 -1.60
CA PHE A 52 -2.58 -4.53 -0.43
C PHE A 52 -2.40 -3.03 -0.69
N LYS A 53 -2.91 -2.17 0.20
CA LYS A 53 -2.81 -0.72 0.07
C LYS A 53 -2.15 -0.05 1.26
N SER A 54 -1.17 0.81 1.00
CA SER A 54 -0.62 1.71 2.03
C SER A 54 -0.17 3.05 1.46
N SER A 55 0.19 4.00 2.32
CA SER A 55 0.69 5.32 1.92
C SER A 55 2.05 5.63 2.54
N PHE A 56 2.97 6.22 1.77
CA PHE A 56 4.32 6.56 2.24
C PHE A 56 4.42 8.00 2.78
N ASP A 57 3.58 8.91 2.27
CA ASP A 57 3.50 10.31 2.72
C ASP A 57 2.02 10.69 2.97
N LYS A 58 1.77 11.44 4.05
CA LYS A 58 0.44 11.94 4.44
C LYS A 58 0.49 13.44 4.77
N ALA A 59 0.35 14.28 3.75
CA ALA A 59 0.54 15.73 3.91
C ALA A 59 -0.69 16.49 4.45
N ASN A 60 -1.86 15.87 4.52
CA ASN A 60 -3.14 16.49 4.89
C ASN A 60 -3.32 16.69 6.42
N ARG A 61 -2.24 16.98 7.15
CA ARG A 61 -2.29 17.22 8.61
C ARG A 61 -2.41 18.71 8.87
N THR A 62 -3.46 19.11 9.58
CA THR A 62 -3.80 20.49 9.97
C THR A 62 -2.77 21.16 10.91
N SER A 63 -1.71 20.46 11.31
CA SER A 63 -0.62 20.99 12.13
C SER A 63 0.74 20.70 11.49
N SER A 64 1.54 21.75 11.34
CA SER A 64 2.91 21.74 10.79
C SER A 64 3.92 20.91 11.60
N LYS A 65 3.56 20.50 12.83
CA LYS A 65 4.41 19.68 13.71
C LYS A 65 4.15 18.17 13.64
N SER A 66 3.17 17.73 12.84
CA SER A 66 2.86 16.30 12.73
C SER A 66 3.88 15.58 11.84
N PHE A 67 4.34 14.39 12.25
CA PHE A 67 5.17 13.52 11.40
C PHE A 67 4.46 13.29 10.05
N ARG A 68 5.14 13.64 8.95
CA ARG A 68 4.58 13.59 7.58
C ARG A 68 4.97 12.32 6.83
N GLY A 69 6.02 11.65 7.29
CA GLY A 69 6.69 10.60 6.53
C GLY A 69 8.12 11.03 6.20
N PRO A 70 8.86 10.22 5.45
CA PRO A 70 10.29 10.37 5.26
C PRO A 70 10.70 11.43 4.20
N GLY A 71 9.74 12.06 3.51
CA GLY A 71 9.98 12.97 2.37
C GLY A 71 9.80 12.28 1.01
N LEU A 72 9.94 13.00 -0.11
CA LEU A 72 9.64 12.46 -1.45
C LEU A 72 10.66 11.39 -1.89
N GLU A 73 11.96 11.70 -1.88
CA GLU A 73 13.00 10.77 -2.34
C GLU A 73 13.05 9.50 -1.48
N GLU A 74 13.09 9.70 -0.16
CA GLU A 74 13.07 8.59 0.79
C GLU A 74 11.72 7.87 0.77
N GLY A 75 10.62 8.59 0.52
CA GLY A 75 9.29 8.03 0.31
C GLY A 75 9.19 7.13 -0.92
N LEU A 76 9.87 7.48 -2.02
CA LEU A 76 9.97 6.63 -3.22
C LEU A 76 10.80 5.38 -2.96
N LYS A 77 11.92 5.48 -2.22
CA LYS A 77 12.72 4.32 -1.80
C LYS A 77 11.90 3.39 -0.89
N VAL A 78 11.24 3.96 0.11
CA VAL A 78 10.34 3.23 1.03
C VAL A 78 9.18 2.62 0.27
N MET A 79 8.62 3.29 -0.73
CA MET A 79 7.56 2.75 -1.60
C MET A 79 8.05 1.50 -2.35
N ALA A 80 9.19 1.60 -3.04
CA ALA A 80 9.74 0.50 -3.81
C ALA A 80 10.05 -0.71 -2.92
N ASN A 81 10.73 -0.47 -1.79
CA ASN A 81 11.04 -1.52 -0.82
C ASN A 81 9.77 -2.13 -0.23
N SER A 82 8.79 -1.32 0.18
CA SER A 82 7.53 -1.78 0.75
C SER A 82 6.74 -2.62 -0.24
N ALA A 83 6.65 -2.19 -1.49
CA ALA A 83 5.98 -2.95 -2.54
C ALA A 83 6.65 -4.32 -2.73
N GLU A 84 7.98 -4.35 -2.72
CA GLU A 84 8.74 -5.59 -2.86
C GLU A 84 8.56 -6.52 -1.66
N LYS A 85 8.58 -6.01 -0.42
CA LYS A 85 8.29 -6.81 0.78
C LYS A 85 6.90 -7.43 0.74
N VAL A 86 5.89 -6.68 0.27
CA VAL A 86 4.53 -7.21 0.13
C VAL A 86 4.48 -8.30 -0.95
N ARG A 87 5.22 -8.16 -2.05
CA ARG A 87 5.36 -9.22 -3.07
C ARG A 87 6.02 -10.47 -2.49
N LEU A 88 7.08 -10.31 -1.71
CA LEU A 88 7.75 -11.40 -0.98
C LEU A 88 6.86 -12.06 0.07
N ALA A 89 5.81 -11.38 0.55
CA ALA A 89 4.77 -11.98 1.40
C ALA A 89 3.79 -12.87 0.59
N GLY A 90 3.99 -13.02 -0.72
CA GLY A 90 3.19 -13.87 -1.59
C GLY A 90 1.96 -13.19 -2.19
N ASN A 91 1.92 -11.85 -2.21
CA ASN A 91 0.85 -11.11 -2.89
C ASN A 91 1.41 -10.22 -4.02
N PRO A 92 1.22 -10.59 -5.30
CA PRO A 92 1.68 -9.75 -6.41
C PRO A 92 0.88 -8.45 -6.57
N ASN A 93 -0.33 -8.38 -5.98
CA ASN A 93 -1.26 -7.28 -6.15
C ASN A 93 -1.07 -6.23 -5.04
N VAL A 94 -0.25 -5.24 -5.33
CA VAL A 94 0.14 -4.18 -4.38
C VAL A 94 -0.13 -2.81 -4.98
N MET A 95 -0.79 -1.95 -4.21
CA MET A 95 -1.04 -0.55 -4.56
C MET A 95 -0.44 0.34 -3.47
N VAL A 96 0.66 1.02 -3.77
CA VAL A 96 1.22 2.03 -2.86
C VAL A 96 0.79 3.40 -3.36
N CYS A 97 0.31 4.26 -2.46
CA CYS A 97 -0.26 5.55 -2.83
C CYS A 97 0.39 6.67 -2.04
N GLU A 98 0.78 7.73 -2.73
CA GLU A 98 1.02 9.00 -2.08
C GLU A 98 -0.31 9.63 -1.64
N ARG A 99 -0.38 10.25 -0.46
CA ARG A 99 -1.50 11.12 -0.10
C ARG A 99 -0.98 12.47 0.40
N GLY A 100 -0.66 13.37 -0.53
CA GLY A 100 -0.64 14.79 -0.23
C GLY A 100 0.52 15.62 -0.77
N THR A 101 1.46 15.08 -1.56
CA THR A 101 2.51 15.92 -2.15
C THR A 101 1.95 16.82 -3.26
N MET A 102 0.83 16.44 -3.91
CA MET A 102 0.11 17.27 -4.89
C MET A 102 -0.46 18.59 -4.32
N PHE A 103 -0.63 18.72 -3.00
CA PHE A 103 -1.17 19.96 -2.39
C PHE A 103 -0.10 21.02 -2.10
N GLY A 104 1.06 20.97 -2.75
CA GLY A 104 1.97 22.11 -2.80
C GLY A 104 2.54 22.53 -1.44
N TYR A 105 2.68 21.59 -0.49
CA TYR A 105 3.46 21.84 0.72
C TYR A 105 4.95 21.64 0.42
N SER A 106 5.45 22.42 -0.53
CA SER A 106 6.86 22.66 -0.75
C SER A 106 7.45 23.16 0.57
N LYS A 107 8.45 22.44 1.08
CA LYS A 107 9.53 23.07 1.81
C LYS A 107 10.80 22.78 1.02
#